data_AF-A0A2S8W9Z4-F1
#
_entry.id   AF-A0A2S8W9Z4-F1
#
_cell.length_a   1.000
_cell.length_b   1.000
_cell.length_c   1.000
_cell.angle_alpha   90.00
_cell.angle_beta   90.00
_cell.angle_gamma   90.00
#
_symmetry.space_group_name_H-M   'P 1'
#
loop_
_entity.id
_entity.type
_entity.pdbx_description
1 polymer ?
#
loop_
_entity_poly.entity_id
_entity_poly.type
_entity_poly.pdbx_seq_one_letter_code
_entity_poly.pdbx_strand_id
1 'polypeptide(L)'
;MKLASLKHGRDGRLVVVSNDLNWFTDAFLIAPTLQAALDDWDRCEPLLRALAESLEHEGVPRGRFHERDAAAPLPRAYQWADGSAYVNHVELVRKARNAEMPATFWTDPLMYQGGSDHFMGPRDAIPLKDEAWGCDLEAEIVVVTGDVPLGASRDEALASIRLVGLVNDVSLRNLIPGELAKGFGFVQSKPASALSPVFVTPDALGDRWKDGKLSGALLVQLNGQDFGQADAGVDMTFDFGVLIAHLAKTRALIAGSIIGSGTVSNKDADGGPGKPVAEGGLGYSCIAEVRTVETILTGEAKTPFLKHGDTVRIEMLDDKHHTLFGAIEQTVAPA
;
A
#
# COMPACT_ATOMS: atom_id res chain seq x y z
N MET A 1 11.45 1.12 -14.30
CA MET A 1 10.84 -0.12 -14.84
C MET A 1 9.71 -0.60 -13.94
N LYS A 2 8.85 -1.53 -14.44
CA LYS A 2 7.77 -2.16 -13.69
C LYS A 2 8.06 -3.65 -13.50
N LEU A 3 7.97 -4.15 -12.28
CA LEU A 3 8.25 -5.53 -11.89
C LEU A 3 7.02 -6.17 -11.24
N ALA A 4 6.79 -7.44 -11.54
CA ALA A 4 5.71 -8.22 -10.93
C ALA A 4 6.17 -9.64 -10.61
N SER A 5 5.35 -10.34 -9.83
CA SER A 5 5.48 -11.78 -9.62
C SER A 5 4.24 -12.48 -10.14
N LEU A 6 4.40 -13.43 -11.06
CA LEU A 6 3.31 -14.34 -11.45
C LEU A 6 3.16 -15.44 -10.41
N LYS A 7 1.93 -15.91 -10.18
CA LYS A 7 1.62 -17.00 -9.25
C LYS A 7 2.42 -18.26 -9.61
N HIS A 8 3.39 -18.61 -8.77
CA HIS A 8 4.24 -19.79 -8.94
C HIS A 8 5.00 -20.11 -7.65
N GLY A 9 4.83 -21.33 -7.11
CA GLY A 9 5.47 -21.70 -5.85
C GLY A 9 5.11 -20.76 -4.69
N ARG A 10 6.03 -20.57 -3.73
CA ARG A 10 5.83 -19.69 -2.55
C ARG A 10 6.24 -18.24 -2.79
N ASP A 11 7.23 -18.02 -3.64
CA ASP A 11 7.89 -16.72 -3.85
C ASP A 11 7.47 -16.05 -5.17
N GLY A 12 6.58 -16.69 -5.93
CA GLY A 12 6.20 -16.25 -7.27
C GLY A 12 7.30 -16.51 -8.29
N ARG A 13 7.09 -15.99 -9.49
CA ARG A 13 8.08 -15.95 -10.57
C ARG A 13 8.22 -14.52 -11.06
N LEU A 14 9.43 -13.98 -10.99
CA LEU A 14 9.71 -12.59 -11.38
C LEU A 14 9.50 -12.39 -12.89
N VAL A 15 8.79 -11.33 -13.23
CA VAL A 15 8.62 -10.85 -14.59
C VAL A 15 8.84 -9.34 -14.66
N VAL A 16 9.34 -8.88 -15.81
CA VAL A 16 9.35 -7.45 -16.16
C VAL A 16 8.09 -7.15 -16.96
N VAL A 17 7.39 -6.09 -16.60
CA VAL A 17 6.09 -5.71 -17.18
C VAL A 17 6.25 -4.43 -18.00
N SER A 18 5.57 -4.35 -19.14
CA SER A 18 5.58 -3.17 -20.01
C SER A 18 4.93 -1.96 -19.34
N ASN A 19 5.25 -0.77 -19.83
CA ASN A 19 4.75 0.49 -19.26
C ASN A 19 3.21 0.59 -19.30
N ASP A 20 2.59 -0.01 -20.31
CA ASP A 20 1.13 -0.09 -20.48
C ASP A 20 0.46 -1.27 -19.74
N LEU A 21 1.24 -2.06 -19.00
CA LEU A 21 0.83 -3.27 -18.25
C LEU A 21 0.19 -4.36 -19.11
N ASN A 22 0.32 -4.30 -20.43
CA ASN A 22 -0.31 -5.26 -21.32
C ASN A 22 0.54 -6.51 -21.56
N TRP A 23 1.85 -6.42 -21.34
CA TRP A 23 2.83 -7.43 -21.71
C TRP A 23 3.82 -7.65 -20.58
N PHE A 24 4.38 -8.85 -20.54
CA PHE A 24 5.51 -9.15 -19.68
C PHE A 24 6.53 -10.01 -20.42
N THR A 25 7.75 -10.01 -19.90
CA THR A 25 8.79 -10.98 -20.25
C THR A 25 9.35 -11.62 -18.99
N ASP A 26 9.79 -12.87 -19.10
CA ASP A 26 10.29 -13.67 -17.98
C ASP A 26 11.71 -13.22 -17.58
N ALA A 27 11.95 -13.03 -16.28
CA ALA A 27 13.23 -12.52 -15.77
C ALA A 27 14.12 -13.63 -15.17
N PHE A 28 13.76 -14.91 -15.33
CA PHE A 28 14.40 -16.04 -14.65
C PHE A 28 15.92 -16.12 -14.83
N LEU A 29 16.43 -15.75 -16.01
CA LEU A 29 17.88 -15.75 -16.29
C LEU A 29 18.65 -14.69 -15.49
N ILE A 30 17.98 -13.65 -14.99
CA ILE A 30 18.57 -12.61 -14.14
C ILE A 30 18.39 -12.98 -12.67
N ALA A 31 17.14 -13.25 -12.28
CA ALA A 31 16.74 -13.70 -10.95
C ALA A 31 15.41 -14.46 -11.02
N PRO A 32 15.25 -15.58 -10.28
CA PRO A 32 14.03 -16.37 -10.33
C PRO A 32 12.83 -15.70 -9.63
N THR A 33 13.08 -14.84 -8.64
CA THR A 33 12.06 -14.20 -7.79
C THR A 33 12.44 -12.74 -7.53
N LEU A 34 11.46 -11.91 -7.14
CA LEU A 34 11.73 -10.51 -6.82
C LEU A 34 12.66 -10.38 -5.59
N GLN A 35 12.50 -11.24 -4.58
CA GLN A 35 13.40 -11.25 -3.42
C GLN A 35 14.84 -11.55 -3.85
N ALA A 36 15.07 -12.56 -4.71
CA ALA A 36 16.41 -12.88 -5.19
C ALA A 36 17.04 -11.73 -6.00
N ALA A 37 16.22 -10.94 -6.70
CA ALA A 37 16.71 -9.73 -7.36
C ALA A 37 17.07 -8.63 -6.35
N LEU A 38 16.30 -8.46 -5.28
CA LEU A 38 16.55 -7.48 -4.22
C LEU A 38 17.79 -7.82 -3.40
N ASP A 39 18.02 -9.10 -3.12
CA ASP A 39 19.20 -9.60 -2.40
C ASP A 39 20.54 -9.29 -3.13
N ASP A 40 20.47 -9.08 -4.45
CA ASP A 40 21.63 -8.79 -5.32
C ASP A 40 21.30 -7.66 -6.31
N TRP A 41 20.70 -6.60 -5.77
CA TRP A 41 20.09 -5.54 -6.56
C TRP A 41 21.07 -4.80 -7.47
N ASP A 42 22.30 -4.54 -6.99
CA ASP A 42 23.31 -3.81 -7.77
C ASP A 42 23.72 -4.57 -9.05
N ARG A 43 23.65 -5.91 -9.04
CA ARG A 43 23.83 -6.73 -10.25
C ARG A 43 22.55 -6.86 -11.05
N CYS A 44 21.42 -7.11 -10.39
CA CYS A 44 20.16 -7.45 -11.06
C CYS A 44 19.48 -6.25 -11.72
N GLU A 45 19.52 -5.07 -11.09
CA GLU A 45 18.77 -3.89 -11.54
C GLU A 45 19.16 -3.44 -12.96
N PRO A 46 20.46 -3.30 -13.33
CA PRO A 46 20.81 -2.86 -14.67
C PRO A 46 20.37 -3.86 -15.75
N LEU A 47 20.39 -5.16 -15.42
CA LEU A 47 19.95 -6.23 -16.32
C LEU A 47 18.44 -6.23 -16.48
N LEU A 48 17.69 -6.05 -15.39
CA LEU A 48 16.23 -5.94 -15.42
C LEU A 48 15.79 -4.68 -16.19
N ARG A 49 16.54 -3.58 -16.05
CA ARG A 49 16.29 -2.33 -16.79
C ARG A 49 16.50 -2.52 -18.29
N ALA A 50 17.61 -3.15 -18.70
CA ALA A 50 17.85 -3.50 -20.09
C ALA A 50 16.78 -4.46 -20.66
N LEU A 51 16.30 -5.40 -19.83
CA LEU A 51 15.20 -6.29 -20.20
C LEU A 51 13.88 -5.53 -20.37
N ALA A 52 13.60 -4.54 -19.52
CA ALA A 52 12.44 -3.65 -19.66
C ALA A 52 12.49 -2.86 -20.96
N GLU A 53 13.64 -2.24 -21.27
CA GLU A 53 13.84 -1.55 -22.55
C GLU A 53 13.64 -2.51 -23.74
N SER A 54 14.21 -3.71 -23.67
CA SER A 54 14.02 -4.71 -24.73
C SER A 54 12.55 -5.13 -24.90
N LEU A 55 11.78 -5.21 -23.81
CA LEU A 55 10.34 -5.49 -23.85
C LEU A 55 9.55 -4.39 -24.55
N GLU A 56 9.84 -3.12 -24.23
CA GLU A 56 9.20 -1.95 -24.87
C GLU A 56 9.50 -1.89 -26.38
N HIS A 57 10.68 -2.34 -26.80
CA HIS A 57 11.10 -2.41 -28.20
C HIS A 57 10.72 -3.71 -28.91
N GLU A 58 9.95 -4.59 -28.25
CA GLU A 58 9.57 -5.92 -28.76
C GLU A 58 10.77 -6.80 -29.16
N GLY A 59 11.94 -6.56 -28.55
CA GLY A 59 13.20 -7.26 -28.82
C GLY A 59 13.38 -8.58 -28.05
N VAL A 60 12.43 -8.92 -27.16
CA VAL A 60 12.42 -10.16 -26.37
C VAL A 60 11.07 -10.88 -26.49
N PRO A 61 11.02 -12.21 -26.27
CA PRO A 61 9.77 -12.92 -26.17
C PRO A 61 8.87 -12.31 -25.08
N ARG A 62 7.60 -12.09 -25.41
CA ARG A 62 6.61 -11.51 -24.50
C ARG A 62 5.33 -12.34 -24.42
N GLY A 63 4.74 -12.39 -23.24
CA GLY A 63 3.40 -12.90 -22.99
C GLY A 63 2.44 -11.78 -22.61
N ARG A 64 1.13 -12.04 -22.67
CA ARG A 64 0.13 -11.10 -22.15
C ARG A 64 0.19 -11.06 -20.63
N PHE A 65 0.30 -9.88 -20.06
CA PHE A 65 0.20 -9.71 -18.63
C PHE A 65 -1.27 -9.65 -18.22
N HIS A 66 -1.66 -10.52 -17.29
CA HIS A 66 -3.00 -10.58 -16.75
C HIS A 66 -2.90 -10.43 -15.23
N GLU A 67 -3.45 -9.35 -14.68
CA GLU A 67 -3.35 -9.06 -13.24
C GLU A 67 -3.93 -10.18 -12.37
N ARG A 68 -4.93 -10.94 -12.86
CA ARG A 68 -5.50 -12.10 -12.16
C ARG A 68 -4.51 -13.26 -11.95
N ASP A 69 -3.51 -13.34 -12.82
CA ASP A 69 -2.45 -14.36 -12.78
C ASP A 69 -1.23 -13.85 -11.97
N ALA A 70 -1.22 -12.57 -11.58
CA ALA A 70 -0.22 -12.01 -10.69
C ALA A 70 -0.46 -12.44 -9.24
N ALA A 71 0.63 -12.74 -8.54
CA ALA A 71 0.65 -12.73 -7.08
C ALA A 71 0.95 -11.30 -6.60
N ALA A 72 1.01 -11.10 -5.28
CA ALA A 72 1.70 -9.93 -4.74
C ALA A 72 3.16 -9.92 -5.23
N PRO A 73 3.77 -8.76 -5.58
CA PRO A 73 5.14 -8.71 -6.11
C PRO A 73 6.16 -9.41 -5.20
N LEU A 74 5.99 -9.29 -3.88
CA LEU A 74 6.59 -10.15 -2.86
C LEU A 74 5.46 -10.96 -2.20
N PRO A 75 5.17 -12.21 -2.64
CA PRO A 75 4.07 -13.00 -2.06
C PRO A 75 4.24 -13.31 -0.57
N ARG A 76 5.50 -13.31 -0.13
CA ARG A 76 5.94 -13.26 1.25
C ARG A 76 7.19 -12.39 1.31
N ALA A 77 7.37 -11.70 2.43
CA ALA A 77 8.52 -10.87 2.69
C ALA A 77 9.06 -11.15 4.09
N TYR A 78 10.31 -10.77 4.32
CA TYR A 78 10.92 -10.90 5.64
C TYR A 78 10.45 -9.83 6.63
N GLN A 79 9.88 -8.72 6.13
CA GLN A 79 9.39 -7.64 6.97
C GLN A 79 8.28 -6.85 6.29
N TRP A 80 7.19 -6.65 7.02
CA TRP A 80 6.12 -5.67 6.75
C TRP A 80 6.00 -4.78 7.97
N ALA A 81 6.26 -3.49 7.81
CA ALA A 81 6.06 -2.51 8.88
C ALA A 81 5.25 -1.35 8.32
N ASP A 82 4.14 -1.06 8.96
CA ASP A 82 3.19 -0.08 8.45
C ASP A 82 3.12 1.15 9.36
N GLY A 83 3.19 2.32 8.74
CA GLY A 83 3.24 3.62 9.38
C GLY A 83 1.86 4.21 9.62
N SER A 84 1.83 5.44 10.13
CA SER A 84 0.65 6.31 10.03
C SER A 84 1.11 7.72 9.65
N ALA A 85 1.52 7.86 8.39
CA ALA A 85 2.11 9.08 7.85
C ALA A 85 1.11 10.23 7.75
N TYR A 86 -0.16 9.94 7.51
CA TYR A 86 -1.23 10.92 7.40
C TYR A 86 -1.87 11.12 8.78
N VAL A 87 -1.28 12.00 9.60
CA VAL A 87 -1.73 12.22 10.99
C VAL A 87 -3.18 12.71 11.06
N ASN A 88 -3.73 13.28 9.97
CA ASN A 88 -5.15 13.57 9.81
C ASN A 88 -6.04 12.36 10.15
N HIS A 89 -5.70 11.19 9.61
CA HIS A 89 -6.44 9.95 9.85
C HIS A 89 -6.54 9.65 11.35
N VAL A 90 -5.42 9.73 12.05
CA VAL A 90 -5.32 9.46 13.50
C VAL A 90 -6.07 10.52 14.32
N GLU A 91 -5.99 11.78 13.91
CA GLU A 91 -6.71 12.89 14.51
C GLU A 91 -8.23 12.66 14.46
N LEU A 92 -8.75 12.25 13.30
CA LEU A 92 -10.17 11.95 13.10
C LEU A 92 -10.64 10.81 14.01
N VAL A 93 -9.95 9.66 13.97
CA VAL A 93 -10.30 8.48 14.77
C VAL A 93 -10.33 8.79 16.27
N ARG A 94 -9.44 9.67 16.75
CA ARG A 94 -9.44 10.11 18.15
C ARG A 94 -10.56 11.09 18.48
N LYS A 95 -10.85 12.05 17.59
CA LYS A 95 -11.97 13.00 17.78
C LYS A 95 -13.30 12.28 17.90
N ALA A 96 -13.60 11.27 17.09
CA ALA A 96 -14.85 10.50 17.24
C ALA A 96 -14.96 9.71 18.56
N ARG A 97 -13.85 9.54 19.29
CA ARG A 97 -13.81 8.91 20.61
C ARG A 97 -13.74 9.92 21.75
N ASN A 98 -13.88 11.22 21.48
CA ASN A 98 -13.66 12.31 22.43
C ASN A 98 -12.29 12.21 23.16
N ALA A 99 -11.27 11.70 22.46
CA ALA A 99 -9.92 11.56 22.99
C ALA A 99 -9.00 12.65 22.44
N GLU A 100 -8.19 13.25 23.31
CA GLU A 100 -7.16 14.18 22.89
C GLU A 100 -6.01 13.44 22.17
N MET A 101 -5.47 14.05 21.12
CA MET A 101 -4.30 13.52 20.42
C MET A 101 -3.02 14.11 21.02
N PRO A 102 -2.07 13.29 21.48
CA PRO A 102 -0.80 13.80 21.98
C PRO A 102 -0.07 14.59 20.89
N ALA A 103 0.47 15.76 21.22
CA ALA A 103 1.20 16.60 20.28
C ALA A 103 2.39 15.88 19.62
N THR A 104 2.95 14.88 20.29
CA THR A 104 4.06 14.06 19.78
C THR A 104 3.72 13.30 18.50
N PHE A 105 2.44 13.04 18.21
CA PHE A 105 2.02 12.32 17.00
C PHE A 105 2.35 13.09 15.71
N TRP A 106 2.55 14.41 15.80
CA TRP A 106 2.99 15.25 14.68
C TRP A 106 4.50 15.22 14.44
N THR A 107 5.28 14.67 15.37
CA THR A 107 6.75 14.69 15.34
C THR A 107 7.41 13.33 15.52
N ASP A 108 6.68 12.32 15.98
CA ASP A 108 7.13 10.96 16.23
C ASP A 108 6.21 9.98 15.49
N PRO A 109 6.68 9.35 14.39
CA PRO A 109 5.87 8.45 13.59
C PRO A 109 5.28 7.31 14.42
N LEU A 110 4.02 6.96 14.14
CA LEU A 110 3.46 5.68 14.55
C LEU A 110 3.86 4.62 13.54
N MET A 111 4.19 3.43 14.04
CA MET A 111 4.48 2.27 13.21
C MET A 111 4.18 0.99 13.98
N TYR A 112 3.67 -0.03 13.28
CA TYR A 112 3.53 -1.38 13.84
C TYR A 112 4.15 -2.43 12.92
N GLN A 113 4.44 -3.61 13.50
CA GLN A 113 4.93 -4.76 12.77
C GLN A 113 3.73 -5.58 12.27
N GLY A 114 3.56 -5.68 10.95
CA GLY A 114 2.50 -6.48 10.34
C GLY A 114 2.95 -7.90 9.97
N GLY A 115 1.99 -8.75 9.59
CA GLY A 115 2.26 -10.08 9.06
C GLY A 115 2.79 -10.00 7.63
N SER A 116 3.90 -10.68 7.35
CA SER A 116 4.58 -10.64 6.04
C SER A 116 4.80 -12.01 5.41
N ASP A 117 4.37 -13.09 6.06
CA ASP A 117 4.55 -14.46 5.59
C ASP A 117 3.58 -14.84 4.46
N HIS A 118 2.52 -14.04 4.26
CA HIS A 118 1.58 -14.18 3.15
C HIS A 118 0.89 -12.85 2.83
N PHE A 119 1.13 -12.35 1.61
CA PHE A 119 0.32 -11.29 1.00
C PHE A 119 -0.65 -11.89 -0.02
N MET A 120 -1.87 -11.37 -0.05
CA MET A 120 -2.85 -11.68 -1.08
C MET A 120 -2.41 -11.11 -2.42
N GLY A 121 -2.65 -11.84 -3.50
CA GLY A 121 -2.55 -11.29 -4.85
C GLY A 121 -3.59 -10.19 -5.09
N PRO A 122 -3.34 -9.31 -6.07
CA PRO A 122 -4.18 -8.13 -6.31
C PRO A 122 -5.63 -8.46 -6.65
N ARG A 123 -5.89 -9.68 -7.17
CA ARG A 123 -7.21 -10.17 -7.56
C ARG A 123 -7.70 -11.34 -6.70
N ASP A 124 -7.00 -11.65 -5.63
CA ASP A 124 -7.43 -12.69 -4.68
C ASP A 124 -8.55 -12.12 -3.79
N ALA A 125 -9.50 -12.98 -3.41
CA ALA A 125 -10.58 -12.59 -2.53
C ALA A 125 -10.05 -12.22 -1.13
N ILE A 126 -10.73 -11.32 -0.43
CA ILE A 126 -10.48 -11.04 0.99
C ILE A 126 -11.22 -12.11 1.81
N PRO A 127 -10.52 -13.05 2.48
CA PRO A 127 -11.16 -14.09 3.25
C PRO A 127 -11.73 -13.52 4.55
N LEU A 128 -13.04 -13.65 4.75
CA LEU A 128 -13.73 -13.18 5.94
C LEU A 128 -14.60 -14.29 6.53
N LYS A 129 -14.25 -14.77 7.72
CA LYS A 129 -15.00 -15.83 8.40
C LYS A 129 -16.28 -15.30 9.06
N ASP A 130 -16.23 -14.11 9.64
CA ASP A 130 -17.34 -13.52 10.38
C ASP A 130 -17.44 -12.03 10.05
N GLU A 131 -18.54 -11.64 9.43
CA GLU A 131 -18.80 -10.24 9.04
C GLU A 131 -19.01 -9.30 10.24
N ALA A 132 -19.22 -9.84 11.44
CA ALA A 132 -19.31 -9.05 12.67
C ALA A 132 -17.95 -8.48 13.08
N TRP A 133 -16.83 -8.96 12.53
CA TRP A 133 -15.49 -8.44 12.81
C TRP A 133 -15.22 -7.06 12.20
N GLY A 134 -16.12 -6.56 11.35
CA GLY A 134 -16.02 -5.21 10.78
C GLY A 134 -14.89 -5.09 9.78
N CYS A 135 -14.96 -5.88 8.70
CA CYS A 135 -13.97 -5.89 7.62
C CYS A 135 -13.91 -4.53 6.91
N ASP A 136 -12.72 -4.01 6.71
CA ASP A 136 -12.45 -2.71 6.11
C ASP A 136 -11.25 -2.80 5.16
N LEU A 137 -11.24 -1.92 4.17
CA LEU A 137 -10.10 -1.65 3.32
C LEU A 137 -9.23 -0.55 3.94
N GLU A 138 -7.93 -0.57 3.66
CA GLU A 138 -7.04 0.57 3.92
C GLU A 138 -6.15 0.75 2.71
N ALA A 139 -6.45 1.76 1.89
CA ALA A 139 -5.72 2.03 0.67
C ALA A 139 -4.49 2.90 0.97
N GLU A 140 -3.31 2.38 0.64
CA GLU A 140 -2.05 3.01 1.01
C GLU A 140 -0.97 2.86 -0.07
N ILE A 141 0.13 3.60 0.12
CA ILE A 141 1.35 3.47 -0.68
C ILE A 141 2.35 2.62 0.10
N VAL A 142 3.11 1.79 -0.61
CA VAL A 142 4.24 1.05 -0.03
C VAL A 142 5.53 1.35 -0.76
N VAL A 143 6.64 1.23 -0.04
CA VAL A 143 7.98 1.16 -0.61
C VAL A 143 8.68 -0.13 -0.20
N VAL A 144 9.58 -0.59 -1.06
CA VAL A 144 10.50 -1.71 -0.77
C VAL A 144 11.92 -1.18 -0.71
N THR A 145 12.64 -1.50 0.35
CA THR A 145 14.02 -1.05 0.56
C THR A 145 15.04 -2.09 0.09
N GLY A 146 16.24 -1.63 -0.23
CA GLY A 146 17.46 -2.44 -0.11
C GLY A 146 17.85 -2.59 1.36
N ASP A 147 19.11 -2.92 1.63
CA ASP A 147 19.62 -2.93 2.99
C ASP A 147 19.69 -1.51 3.56
N VAL A 148 19.28 -1.37 4.82
CA VAL A 148 19.29 -0.11 5.58
C VAL A 148 20.09 -0.32 6.86
N PRO A 149 21.16 0.46 7.11
CA PRO A 149 21.96 0.30 8.32
C PRO A 149 21.16 0.68 9.58
N LEU A 150 21.50 0.07 10.71
CA LEU A 150 20.97 0.48 12.01
C LEU A 150 21.34 1.94 12.27
N GLY A 151 20.35 2.74 12.65
CA GLY A 151 20.50 4.16 12.92
C GLY A 151 20.64 5.02 11.67
N ALA A 152 20.21 4.52 10.51
CA ALA A 152 20.19 5.28 9.26
C ALA A 152 19.52 6.65 9.42
N SER A 153 20.14 7.65 8.83
CA SER A 153 19.53 8.97 8.61
C SER A 153 18.38 8.89 7.61
N ARG A 154 17.55 9.94 7.58
CA ARG A 154 16.47 10.10 6.58
C ARG A 154 17.00 9.95 5.15
N ASP A 155 18.17 10.50 4.84
CA ASP A 155 18.69 10.51 3.47
C ASP A 155 19.24 9.15 3.05
N GLU A 156 19.92 8.43 3.96
CA GLU A 156 20.32 7.03 3.74
C GLU A 156 19.09 6.13 3.54
N ALA A 157 18.06 6.34 4.36
CA ALA A 157 16.78 5.68 4.25
C ALA A 157 16.11 5.93 2.88
N LEU A 158 16.03 7.19 2.42
CA LEU A 158 15.48 7.51 1.09
C LEU A 158 16.28 6.86 -0.04
N ALA A 159 17.62 6.91 0.03
CA ALA A 159 18.50 6.32 -0.97
C ALA A 159 18.40 4.78 -1.02
N SER A 160 17.84 4.14 0.01
CA SER A 160 17.63 2.70 0.06
C SER A 160 16.37 2.24 -0.68
N ILE A 161 15.44 3.14 -1.03
CA ILE A 161 14.18 2.76 -1.69
C ILE A 161 14.48 2.21 -3.10
N ARG A 162 13.93 1.03 -3.40
CA ARG A 162 14.09 0.34 -4.70
C ARG A 162 12.82 0.36 -5.51
N LEU A 163 11.68 0.18 -4.85
CA LEU A 163 10.40 0.01 -5.50
C LEU A 163 9.29 0.71 -4.73
N VAL A 164 8.23 1.08 -5.45
CA VAL A 164 7.01 1.71 -4.94
C VAL A 164 5.80 0.93 -5.46
N GLY A 165 4.74 0.84 -4.66
CA GLY A 165 3.49 0.18 -5.03
C GLY A 165 2.31 0.63 -4.19
N LEU A 166 1.20 -0.09 -4.32
CA LEU A 166 0.01 0.10 -3.49
C LEU A 166 -0.21 -1.11 -2.57
N VAL A 167 -0.90 -0.89 -1.46
CA VAL A 167 -1.37 -1.93 -0.55
C VAL A 167 -2.83 -1.70 -0.18
N ASN A 168 -3.56 -2.79 0.00
CA ASN A 168 -4.80 -2.83 0.77
C ASN A 168 -4.49 -3.50 2.11
N ASP A 169 -4.35 -2.71 3.17
CA ASP A 169 -4.06 -3.21 4.50
C ASP A 169 -5.35 -3.58 5.25
N VAL A 170 -5.90 -4.74 4.87
CA VAL A 170 -7.21 -5.19 5.36
C VAL A 170 -7.27 -5.16 6.89
N SER A 171 -8.34 -4.58 7.40
CA SER A 171 -8.55 -4.33 8.82
C SER A 171 -9.85 -4.96 9.32
N LEU A 172 -9.82 -5.51 10.54
CA LEU A 172 -11.00 -6.02 11.25
C LEU A 172 -11.33 -5.10 12.42
N ARG A 173 -12.05 -4.02 12.12
CA ARG A 173 -12.20 -2.84 12.98
C ARG A 173 -12.85 -3.11 14.32
N ASN A 174 -13.74 -4.09 14.41
CA ASN A 174 -14.41 -4.44 15.66
C ASN A 174 -13.51 -5.26 16.60
N LEU A 175 -12.43 -5.85 16.10
CA LEU A 175 -11.42 -6.55 16.90
C LEU A 175 -10.34 -5.60 17.45
N ILE A 176 -10.08 -4.48 16.75
CA ILE A 176 -9.02 -3.52 17.08
C ILE A 176 -9.10 -3.01 18.55
N PRO A 177 -10.24 -2.51 19.07
CA PRO A 177 -10.29 -1.95 20.42
C PRO A 177 -9.90 -2.95 21.50
N GLY A 178 -10.42 -4.19 21.40
CA GLY A 178 -10.12 -5.26 22.36
C GLY A 178 -8.67 -5.72 22.26
N GLU A 179 -8.10 -5.75 21.06
CA GLU A 179 -6.71 -6.15 20.85
C GLU A 179 -5.73 -5.10 21.38
N LEU A 180 -5.95 -3.82 21.05
CA LEU A 180 -5.12 -2.72 21.55
C LEU A 180 -5.23 -2.54 23.07
N ALA A 181 -6.39 -2.82 23.67
CA ALA A 181 -6.56 -2.79 25.13
C ALA A 181 -5.67 -3.81 25.87
N LYS A 182 -5.18 -4.85 25.18
CA LYS A 182 -4.20 -5.81 25.74
C LYS A 182 -2.78 -5.24 25.77
N GLY A 183 -2.52 -4.14 25.07
CA GLY A 183 -1.22 -3.43 25.07
C GLY A 183 -0.13 -4.07 24.19
N PHE A 184 -0.50 -4.99 23.28
CA PHE A 184 0.46 -5.78 22.47
C PHE A 184 0.34 -5.53 20.95
N GLY A 185 -0.15 -4.36 20.56
CA GLY A 185 -0.30 -3.98 19.15
C GLY A 185 -1.37 -4.80 18.43
N PHE A 186 -1.21 -4.96 17.12
CA PHE A 186 -2.15 -5.67 16.25
C PHE A 186 -1.62 -7.07 15.91
N VAL A 187 -2.51 -8.07 15.90
CA VAL A 187 -2.20 -9.42 15.41
C VAL A 187 -3.41 -9.99 14.68
N GLN A 188 -4.53 -10.17 15.38
CA GLN A 188 -5.76 -10.74 14.83
C GLN A 188 -6.55 -9.72 14.02
N SER A 189 -6.48 -8.44 14.42
CA SER A 189 -7.25 -7.38 13.79
C SER A 189 -6.66 -6.84 12.48
N LYS A 190 -5.45 -7.29 12.11
CA LYS A 190 -4.76 -7.00 10.86
C LYS A 190 -4.42 -8.32 10.15
N PRO A 191 -5.37 -8.93 9.41
CA PRO A 191 -5.12 -10.10 8.58
C PRO A 191 -4.12 -9.81 7.44
N ALA A 192 -3.90 -10.79 6.55
CA ALA A 192 -3.04 -10.61 5.39
C ALA A 192 -3.49 -9.41 4.54
N SER A 193 -2.55 -8.53 4.21
CA SER A 193 -2.74 -7.40 3.29
C SER A 193 -2.65 -7.88 1.82
N ALA A 194 -3.09 -7.06 0.87
CA ALA A 194 -2.90 -7.31 -0.58
C ALA A 194 -2.00 -6.25 -1.21
N LEU A 195 -1.16 -6.62 -2.17
CA LEU A 195 -0.26 -5.69 -2.87
C LEU A 195 -0.70 -5.48 -4.33
N SER A 196 -0.37 -4.32 -4.90
CA SER A 196 -0.65 -4.00 -6.31
C SER A 196 -0.01 -4.99 -7.29
N PRO A 197 -0.58 -5.20 -8.49
CA PRO A 197 -0.06 -6.15 -9.48
C PRO A 197 1.41 -5.93 -9.83
N VAL A 198 1.85 -4.68 -9.91
CA VAL A 198 3.24 -4.33 -10.18
C VAL A 198 3.77 -3.37 -9.13
N PHE A 199 5.07 -3.48 -8.89
CA PHE A 199 5.88 -2.48 -8.21
C PHE A 199 6.77 -1.78 -9.23
N VAL A 200 7.02 -0.50 -9.03
CA VAL A 200 7.73 0.36 -9.99
C VAL A 200 8.96 0.98 -9.35
N THR A 201 10.02 1.19 -10.14
CA THR A 201 11.17 1.94 -9.65
C THR A 201 10.84 3.42 -9.50
N PRO A 202 11.38 4.14 -8.51
CA PRO A 202 11.11 5.56 -8.30
C PRO A 202 11.28 6.45 -9.54
N ASP A 203 12.31 6.21 -10.35
CA ASP A 203 12.55 6.96 -11.58
C ASP A 203 11.43 6.82 -12.62
N ALA A 204 10.71 5.70 -12.63
CA ALA A 204 9.60 5.47 -13.55
C ALA A 204 8.35 6.28 -13.19
N LEU A 205 8.28 6.85 -11.98
CA LEU A 205 7.19 7.72 -11.54
C LEU A 205 7.40 9.19 -11.94
N GLY A 206 8.60 9.54 -12.43
CA GLY A 206 8.95 10.90 -12.83
C GLY A 206 8.70 11.91 -11.71
N ASP A 207 8.12 13.06 -12.06
CA ASP A 207 7.88 14.17 -11.12
C ASP A 207 6.87 13.84 -9.99
N ARG A 208 6.14 12.72 -10.09
CA ARG A 208 5.23 12.27 -9.03
C ARG A 208 5.96 11.75 -7.82
N TRP A 209 7.16 11.22 -8.00
CA TRP A 209 7.99 10.75 -6.88
C TRP A 209 9.01 11.82 -6.52
N LYS A 210 8.80 12.48 -5.38
CA LYS A 210 9.67 13.57 -4.94
C LYS A 210 9.82 13.60 -3.43
N ASP A 211 11.04 13.81 -2.96
CA ASP A 211 11.39 13.98 -1.55
C ASP A 211 10.83 12.88 -0.63
N GLY A 212 10.71 11.64 -1.14
CA GLY A 212 10.21 10.49 -0.39
C GLY A 212 8.69 10.37 -0.34
N LYS A 213 7.97 11.05 -1.23
CA LYS A 213 6.51 11.02 -1.35
C LYS A 213 6.08 10.74 -2.78
N LEU A 214 4.96 10.05 -2.92
CA LEU A 214 4.25 9.89 -4.18
C LEU A 214 3.09 10.88 -4.23
N SER A 215 3.04 11.73 -5.25
CA SER A 215 1.93 12.65 -5.49
C SER A 215 0.97 12.08 -6.53
N GLY A 216 -0.33 12.29 -6.33
CA GLY A 216 -1.39 11.82 -7.21
C GLY A 216 -2.55 11.18 -6.45
N ALA A 217 -3.73 11.21 -7.06
CA ALA A 217 -4.96 10.68 -6.50
C ALA A 217 -4.91 9.14 -6.38
N LEU A 218 -5.07 8.64 -5.16
CA LEU A 218 -5.31 7.24 -4.88
C LEU A 218 -6.80 6.96 -5.02
N LEU A 219 -7.17 6.32 -6.12
CA LEU A 219 -8.56 6.02 -6.46
C LEU A 219 -9.00 4.77 -5.72
N VAL A 220 -10.09 4.90 -4.96
CA VAL A 220 -10.73 3.81 -4.22
C VAL A 220 -12.17 3.70 -4.66
N GLN A 221 -12.60 2.50 -5.04
CA GLN A 221 -14.01 2.21 -5.32
C GLN A 221 -14.53 1.12 -4.38
N LEU A 222 -15.77 1.29 -3.95
CA LEU A 222 -16.54 0.32 -3.19
C LEU A 222 -17.77 -0.07 -4.01
N ASN A 223 -17.92 -1.36 -4.33
CA ASN A 223 -19.06 -1.86 -5.12
C ASN A 223 -19.23 -1.12 -6.46
N GLY A 224 -18.11 -0.75 -7.08
CA GLY A 224 -18.06 0.02 -8.34
C GLY A 224 -18.46 1.49 -8.22
N GLN A 225 -18.60 2.02 -6.99
CA GLN A 225 -18.85 3.44 -6.73
C GLN A 225 -17.58 4.10 -6.20
N ASP A 226 -17.29 5.31 -6.65
CA ASP A 226 -16.14 6.07 -6.19
C ASP A 226 -16.29 6.39 -4.69
N PHE A 227 -15.28 5.97 -3.92
CA PHE A 227 -15.25 6.07 -2.47
C PHE A 227 -14.15 7.03 -2.00
N GLY A 228 -13.01 7.07 -2.69
CA GLY A 228 -11.87 7.92 -2.37
C GLY A 228 -11.05 8.30 -3.60
N GLN A 229 -10.47 9.49 -3.54
CA GLN A 229 -9.56 10.08 -4.53
C GLN A 229 -8.55 11.03 -3.85
N ALA A 230 -8.18 10.74 -2.60
CA ALA A 230 -7.22 11.51 -1.83
C ALA A 230 -5.84 11.49 -2.51
N ASP A 231 -5.12 12.62 -2.49
CA ASP A 231 -3.77 12.71 -3.04
C ASP A 231 -2.75 12.21 -2.02
N ALA A 232 -1.94 11.23 -2.41
CA ALA A 232 -0.93 10.62 -1.55
C ALA A 232 0.23 11.58 -1.17
N GLY A 233 0.42 12.67 -1.91
CA GLY A 233 1.44 13.67 -1.60
C GLY A 233 0.97 14.70 -0.56
N VAL A 234 -0.35 14.84 -0.39
CA VAL A 234 -0.99 15.85 0.46
C VAL A 234 -1.19 15.29 1.87
N ASP A 235 -1.00 16.15 2.89
CA ASP A 235 -1.14 15.82 4.32
C ASP A 235 -0.29 14.65 4.86
N MET A 236 0.59 14.07 4.04
CA MET A 236 1.60 13.11 4.47
C MET A 236 2.62 13.81 5.37
N THR A 237 2.44 13.69 6.70
CA THR A 237 3.26 14.37 7.72
C THR A 237 4.68 13.81 7.75
N PHE A 238 4.83 12.50 7.56
CA PHE A 238 6.12 11.81 7.54
C PHE A 238 6.35 11.19 6.16
N ASP A 239 7.37 11.62 5.43
CA ASP A 239 7.78 10.94 4.18
C ASP A 239 8.40 9.56 4.45
N PHE A 240 8.55 8.75 3.41
CA PHE A 240 9.10 7.39 3.56
C PHE A 240 10.52 7.35 4.14
N GLY A 241 11.34 8.38 3.92
CA GLY A 241 12.67 8.49 4.52
C GLY A 241 12.60 8.58 6.04
N VAL A 242 11.64 9.34 6.56
CA VAL A 242 11.38 9.45 7.99
C VAL A 242 10.85 8.13 8.55
N LEU A 243 9.92 7.47 7.87
CA LEU A 243 9.36 6.18 8.31
C LEU A 243 10.42 5.08 8.38
N ILE A 244 11.24 4.95 7.33
CA ILE A 244 12.33 3.98 7.27
C ILE A 244 13.38 4.27 8.36
N ALA A 245 13.79 5.54 8.52
CA ALA A 245 14.74 5.93 9.58
C ALA A 245 14.18 5.67 10.99
N HIS A 246 12.87 5.90 11.19
CA HIS A 246 12.19 5.56 12.44
C HIS A 246 12.29 4.05 12.74
N LEU A 247 11.99 3.19 11.77
CA LEU A 247 12.12 1.74 11.93
C LEU A 247 13.57 1.30 12.15
N ALA A 248 14.50 1.90 11.41
CA ALA A 248 15.92 1.57 11.46
C ALA A 248 16.63 2.08 12.72
N LYS A 249 15.98 2.91 13.54
CA LYS A 249 16.57 3.54 14.74
C LYS A 249 17.30 2.56 15.65
N THR A 250 16.80 1.33 15.79
CA THR A 250 17.34 0.31 16.71
C THR A 250 17.59 -1.05 16.05
N ARG A 251 17.45 -1.15 14.72
CA ARG A 251 17.68 -2.38 13.94
C ARG A 251 18.13 -2.02 12.53
N ALA A 252 18.91 -2.89 11.89
CA ALA A 252 19.08 -2.82 10.44
C ALA A 252 17.83 -3.38 9.75
N LEU A 253 17.56 -2.95 8.53
CA LEU A 253 16.53 -3.52 7.66
C LEU A 253 17.23 -4.24 6.51
N ILE A 254 16.67 -5.37 6.10
CA ILE A 254 17.23 -6.15 5.00
C ILE A 254 16.54 -5.80 3.68
N ALA A 255 17.23 -6.02 2.57
CA ALA A 255 16.65 -5.92 1.23
C ALA A 255 15.33 -6.70 1.11
N GLY A 256 14.31 -6.06 0.56
CA GLY A 256 12.95 -6.61 0.51
C GLY A 256 12.07 -6.28 1.71
N SER A 257 12.54 -5.47 2.67
CA SER A 257 11.66 -4.90 3.70
C SER A 257 10.62 -3.98 3.06
N ILE A 258 9.35 -4.19 3.41
CA ILE A 258 8.22 -3.41 2.90
C ILE A 258 7.77 -2.43 3.98
N ILE A 259 7.66 -1.16 3.62
CA ILE A 259 7.21 -0.07 4.51
C ILE A 259 5.95 0.57 3.95
N GLY A 260 4.90 0.60 4.75
CA GLY A 260 3.62 1.21 4.42
C GLY A 260 3.52 2.65 4.88
N SER A 261 2.76 3.46 4.14
CA SER A 261 2.49 4.84 4.53
C SER A 261 1.48 4.93 5.68
N GLY A 262 0.67 3.91 5.93
CA GLY A 262 -0.63 4.06 6.54
C GLY A 262 -1.63 4.68 5.56
N THR A 263 -2.92 4.55 5.91
CA THR A 263 -4.05 4.97 5.09
C THR A 263 -3.92 6.41 4.60
N VAL A 264 -4.01 6.61 3.28
CA VAL A 264 -3.96 7.95 2.67
C VAL A 264 -5.17 8.76 3.14
N SER A 265 -4.93 9.96 3.65
CA SER A 265 -6.01 10.81 4.16
C SER A 265 -5.67 12.28 3.93
N ASN A 266 -6.64 13.03 3.42
CA ASN A 266 -6.53 14.47 3.19
C ASN A 266 -7.61 15.22 3.96
N LYS A 267 -7.29 16.43 4.41
CA LYS A 267 -8.27 17.38 4.93
C LYS A 267 -9.07 17.98 3.77
N ASP A 268 -10.30 18.42 4.06
CA ASP A 268 -11.04 19.25 3.10
C ASP A 268 -10.38 20.65 2.98
N ALA A 269 -10.69 21.38 1.93
CA ALA A 269 -10.06 22.67 1.62
C ALA A 269 -10.27 23.73 2.73
N ASP A 270 -11.33 23.60 3.52
CA ASP A 270 -11.64 24.44 4.68
C ASP A 270 -11.01 23.92 5.99
N GLY A 271 -10.21 22.87 5.93
CA GLY A 271 -9.63 22.17 7.07
C GLY A 271 -10.58 21.19 7.76
N GLY A 272 -11.77 20.96 7.19
CA GLY A 272 -12.75 20.01 7.66
C GLY A 272 -12.31 18.54 7.51
N PRO A 273 -13.10 17.60 8.06
CA PRO A 273 -12.75 16.18 8.14
C PRO A 273 -12.81 15.40 6.82
N GLY A 274 -13.03 16.09 5.70
CA GLY A 274 -13.32 15.48 4.40
C GLY A 274 -14.82 15.35 4.14
N LYS A 275 -15.16 15.10 2.87
CA LYS A 275 -16.53 14.82 2.40
C LYS A 275 -16.50 13.63 1.45
N PRO A 276 -17.58 12.81 1.38
CA PRO A 276 -17.71 11.78 0.37
C PRO A 276 -17.55 12.32 -1.05
N VAL A 277 -17.07 11.48 -1.99
CA VAL A 277 -16.96 11.85 -3.41
C VAL A 277 -18.31 12.27 -4.00
N ALA A 278 -19.38 11.55 -3.64
CA ALA A 278 -20.75 11.86 -4.06
C ALA A 278 -21.26 13.25 -3.60
N GLU A 279 -20.60 13.86 -2.60
CA GLU A 279 -20.90 15.20 -2.09
C GLU A 279 -19.90 16.25 -2.57
N GLY A 280 -19.03 15.89 -3.53
CA GLY A 280 -18.03 16.78 -4.12
C GLY A 280 -16.70 16.85 -3.37
N GLY A 281 -16.46 15.95 -2.40
CA GLY A 281 -15.18 15.87 -1.69
C GLY A 281 -14.16 14.92 -2.33
N LEU A 282 -13.03 14.75 -1.64
CA LEU A 282 -11.99 13.78 -2.03
C LEU A 282 -12.31 12.34 -1.56
N GLY A 283 -13.37 12.14 -0.78
CA GLY A 283 -13.69 10.83 -0.22
C GLY A 283 -12.64 10.33 0.76
N TYR A 284 -12.55 9.00 0.90
CA TYR A 284 -11.79 8.37 1.97
C TYR A 284 -11.07 7.12 1.47
N SER A 285 -9.97 6.75 2.13
CA SER A 285 -9.21 5.53 1.82
C SER A 285 -9.46 4.39 2.79
N CYS A 286 -10.44 4.53 3.70
CA CYS A 286 -10.99 3.44 4.51
C CYS A 286 -12.42 3.75 5.00
N ILE A 287 -13.20 2.72 5.32
CA ILE A 287 -14.57 2.87 5.84
C ILE A 287 -14.56 3.42 7.27
N ALA A 288 -13.53 3.09 8.07
CA ALA A 288 -13.40 3.64 9.41
C ALA A 288 -13.35 5.18 9.43
N GLU A 289 -12.75 5.81 8.42
CA GLU A 289 -12.67 7.27 8.32
C GLU A 289 -14.04 7.89 8.03
N VAL A 290 -14.76 7.42 7.00
CA VAL A 290 -16.13 7.94 6.74
C VAL A 290 -17.05 7.75 7.93
N ARG A 291 -17.00 6.60 8.61
CA ARG A 291 -17.81 6.33 9.82
C ARG A 291 -17.48 7.28 10.97
N THR A 292 -16.21 7.65 11.09
CA THR A 292 -15.73 8.64 12.06
C THR A 292 -16.29 10.02 11.74
N VAL A 293 -16.25 10.43 10.47
CA VAL A 293 -16.84 11.70 10.01
C VAL A 293 -18.35 11.73 10.23
N GLU A 294 -19.07 10.67 9.88
CA GLU A 294 -20.52 10.53 10.13
C GLU A 294 -20.86 10.69 11.61
N THR A 295 -20.06 10.08 12.50
CA THR A 295 -20.25 10.19 13.95
C THR A 295 -20.01 11.62 14.43
N ILE A 296 -18.98 12.31 13.93
CA ILE A 296 -18.69 13.71 14.29
C ILE A 296 -19.81 14.65 13.83
N LEU A 297 -20.32 14.46 12.61
CA LEU A 297 -21.30 15.36 12.00
C LEU A 297 -22.75 15.07 12.41
N THR A 298 -23.10 13.80 12.58
CA THR A 298 -24.49 13.35 12.75
C THR A 298 -24.74 12.57 14.03
N GLY A 299 -23.70 12.24 14.79
CA GLY A 299 -23.78 11.53 16.08
C GLY A 299 -23.72 10.01 15.98
N GLU A 300 -23.83 9.43 14.79
CA GLU A 300 -23.73 7.97 14.58
C GLU A 300 -23.10 7.64 13.22
N ALA A 301 -22.45 6.48 13.15
CA ALA A 301 -21.92 5.94 11.90
C ALA A 301 -22.99 5.14 11.14
N LYS A 302 -23.22 5.47 9.87
CA LYS A 302 -24.24 4.89 8.99
C LYS A 302 -23.65 3.95 7.95
N THR A 303 -22.48 4.27 7.40
CA THR A 303 -21.84 3.44 6.37
C THR A 303 -21.42 2.08 6.96
N PRO A 304 -21.93 0.94 6.46
CA PRO A 304 -21.55 -0.38 6.99
C PRO A 304 -20.10 -0.74 6.62
N PHE A 305 -19.48 -1.58 7.43
CA PHE A 305 -18.25 -2.30 7.04
C PHE A 305 -18.54 -3.35 5.97
N LEU A 306 -17.49 -3.80 5.28
CA LEU A 306 -17.57 -4.77 4.19
C LEU A 306 -18.23 -6.08 4.61
N LYS A 307 -19.02 -6.63 3.69
CA LYS A 307 -19.77 -7.88 3.77
C LYS A 307 -19.36 -8.81 2.64
N HIS A 308 -19.71 -10.09 2.76
CA HIS A 308 -19.52 -11.08 1.70
C HIS A 308 -20.19 -10.60 0.40
N GLY A 309 -19.43 -10.63 -0.68
CA GLY A 309 -19.86 -10.14 -1.99
C GLY A 309 -19.52 -8.67 -2.26
N ASP A 310 -19.17 -7.88 -1.25
CA ASP A 310 -18.69 -6.51 -1.48
C ASP A 310 -17.36 -6.53 -2.24
N THR A 311 -17.18 -5.55 -3.13
CA THR A 311 -15.96 -5.39 -3.92
C THR A 311 -15.23 -4.10 -3.58
N VAL A 312 -13.90 -4.19 -3.53
CA VAL A 312 -12.98 -3.07 -3.33
C VAL A 312 -12.05 -3.00 -4.52
N ARG A 313 -11.85 -1.79 -5.07
CA ARG A 313 -10.84 -1.51 -6.08
C ARG A 313 -9.95 -0.35 -5.63
N ILE A 314 -8.63 -0.51 -5.73
CA ILE A 314 -7.63 0.50 -5.39
C ILE A 314 -6.65 0.61 -6.56
N GLU A 315 -6.49 1.81 -7.11
CA GLU A 315 -5.55 2.08 -8.19
C GLU A 315 -5.05 3.53 -8.18
N MET A 316 -4.02 3.80 -8.98
CA MET A 316 -3.53 5.16 -9.24
C MET A 316 -3.22 5.32 -10.72
N LEU A 317 -3.64 6.44 -11.29
CA LEU A 317 -3.52 6.73 -12.72
C LEU A 317 -2.50 7.86 -12.99
N ASP A 318 -1.89 7.84 -14.17
CA ASP A 318 -1.11 8.96 -14.69
C ASP A 318 -2.01 10.07 -15.29
N ASP A 319 -1.41 11.17 -15.75
CA ASP A 319 -2.14 12.30 -16.36
C ASP A 319 -2.88 11.92 -17.67
N LYS A 320 -2.55 10.76 -18.24
CA LYS A 320 -3.16 10.20 -19.45
C LYS A 320 -4.18 9.11 -19.13
N HIS A 321 -4.53 8.93 -17.85
CA HIS A 321 -5.44 7.90 -17.34
C HIS A 321 -4.96 6.45 -17.56
N HIS A 322 -3.65 6.24 -17.69
CA HIS A 322 -3.06 4.90 -17.64
C HIS A 322 -2.72 4.52 -16.21
N THR A 323 -2.93 3.26 -15.86
CA THR A 323 -2.59 2.77 -14.53
C THR A 323 -1.08 2.75 -14.28
N LEU A 324 -0.66 3.25 -13.12
CA LEU A 324 0.74 3.23 -12.69
C LEU A 324 1.15 1.83 -12.23
N PHE A 325 0.31 1.20 -11.39
CA PHE A 325 0.63 -0.02 -10.64
C PHE A 325 -0.27 -1.23 -11.00
N GLY A 326 -1.21 -1.06 -11.91
CA GLY A 326 -2.37 -1.96 -12.04
C GLY A 326 -3.38 -1.67 -10.93
N ALA A 327 -4.37 -2.54 -10.76
CA ALA A 327 -5.37 -2.38 -9.71
C ALA A 327 -5.37 -3.57 -8.74
N ILE A 328 -5.44 -3.26 -7.45
CA ILE A 328 -5.95 -4.21 -6.46
C ILE A 328 -7.47 -4.19 -6.63
N GLU A 329 -8.08 -5.33 -6.92
CA GLU A 329 -9.52 -5.46 -7.06
C GLU A 329 -9.97 -6.79 -6.46
N GLN A 330 -10.60 -6.72 -5.30
CA GLN A 330 -10.88 -7.87 -4.48
C GLN A 330 -12.36 -7.94 -4.12
N THR A 331 -12.87 -9.16 -4.01
CA THR A 331 -14.21 -9.44 -3.47
C THR A 331 -14.06 -10.04 -2.08
N VAL A 332 -14.85 -9.59 -1.13
CA VAL A 332 -14.90 -10.21 0.20
C VAL A 332 -15.64 -11.54 0.09
N ALA A 333 -15.03 -12.63 0.55
CA ALA A 333 -15.57 -13.98 0.41
C ALA A 333 -15.56 -14.74 1.75
N PRO A 334 -16.43 -15.73 1.94
CA PRO A 334 -16.34 -16.66 3.06
C PRO A 334 -14.96 -17.34 3.10
N ALA A 335 -14.33 -17.35 4.28
CA ALA A 335 -13.05 -18.01 4.56
C ALA A 335 -13.19 -19.52 4.78
#